data_AF-A0A6G3Y0I6-F1
#
_entry.id   AF-A0A6G3Y0I6-F1
#
_cell.length_a   1.000
_cell.length_b   1.000
_cell.length_c   1.000
_cell.angle_alpha   90.00
_cell.angle_beta   90.00
_cell.angle_gamma   90.00
#
_symmetry.space_group_name_H-M   'P 1'
#
loop_
_entity.id
_entity.type
_entity.pdbx_description
1 polymer ?
#
loop_
_entity_poly.entity_id
_entity_poly.type
_entity_poly.pdbx_seq_one_letter_code
_entity_poly.pdbx_strand_id
1 'polypeptide(L)'
;MSAWLKDETTLRTGAAPHAPHHGVDIFALLRDQPGPQAAQVTAAGAAWLAGAAPYPRSTLAHWEERPKAPGVLPCGSAFDVVNVPALFGRRMLEQLWAEGPGSGPVATHRGRMLLFAA
;
A
#
# COMPACT_ATOMS: atom_id res chain seq x y z
N MET A 1 -29.08 -31.04 -13.65
CA MET A 1 -28.06 -30.67 -14.65
C MET A 1 -26.71 -30.64 -13.93
N SER A 2 -26.15 -31.84 -13.70
CA SER A 2 -24.93 -32.32 -14.40
C SER A 2 -23.69 -31.63 -13.80
N ALA A 3 -23.19 -32.08 -12.65
CA ALA A 3 -22.24 -33.19 -12.51
C ALA A 3 -20.95 -32.95 -13.30
N TRP A 4 -19.81 -32.85 -12.61
CA TRP A 4 -18.60 -33.62 -12.95
C TRP A 4 -17.72 -33.76 -11.70
N LEU A 5 -17.96 -34.88 -11.04
CA LEU A 5 -17.04 -35.65 -10.23
C LEU A 5 -15.79 -35.99 -11.06
N LYS A 6 -14.61 -35.83 -10.47
CA LYS A 6 -13.52 -36.80 -10.66
C LYS A 6 -12.97 -37.16 -9.30
N ASP A 7 -13.62 -38.15 -8.71
CA ASP A 7 -13.00 -39.09 -7.80
C ASP A 7 -12.14 -40.02 -8.65
N GLU A 8 -10.88 -40.19 -8.24
CA GLU A 8 -10.07 -41.40 -8.38
C GLU A 8 -8.60 -41.00 -8.15
N THR A 9 -8.07 -41.25 -6.96
CA THR A 9 -7.28 -42.48 -6.77
C THR A 9 -6.47 -42.45 -5.46
N THR A 10 -6.77 -43.46 -4.63
CA THR A 10 -5.90 -44.16 -3.68
C THR A 10 -5.13 -43.39 -2.60
N LEU A 11 -5.71 -43.38 -1.40
CA LEU A 11 -4.98 -43.44 -0.14
C LEU A 11 -4.09 -44.71 -0.13
N ARG A 12 -2.82 -44.56 -0.49
CA ARG A 12 -1.77 -45.52 -0.12
C ARG A 12 -0.99 -44.97 1.07
N THR A 13 -1.34 -45.47 2.24
CA THR A 13 -0.44 -45.52 3.40
C THR A 13 0.78 -46.35 3.00
N GLY A 14 1.91 -45.68 2.80
CA GLY A 14 3.22 -46.26 2.58
C GLY A 14 4.26 -45.43 3.33
N ALA A 15 5.02 -46.07 4.18
CA ALA A 15 5.89 -45.48 5.18
C ALA A 15 7.24 -44.96 4.61
N ALA A 16 7.76 -43.91 5.28
CA ALA A 16 9.16 -43.43 5.39
C ALA A 16 9.80 -42.69 4.18
N PRO A 17 10.90 -41.92 4.36
CA PRO A 17 11.36 -41.11 5.52
C PRO A 17 11.59 -39.62 5.17
N HIS A 18 11.59 -38.76 6.20
CA HIS A 18 12.02 -37.34 6.25
C HIS A 18 12.13 -36.56 4.92
N ALA A 19 11.04 -35.92 4.52
CA ALA A 19 11.13 -34.75 3.65
C ALA A 19 11.79 -33.61 4.43
N PRO A 20 12.79 -32.91 3.87
CA PRO A 20 13.32 -31.72 4.51
C PRO A 20 12.17 -30.71 4.58
N HIS A 21 12.03 -30.05 5.73
CA HIS A 21 11.18 -28.88 5.84
C HIS A 21 11.64 -27.88 4.77
N HIS A 22 10.94 -27.81 3.64
CA HIS A 22 11.09 -26.75 2.66
C HIS A 22 10.43 -25.51 3.28
N GLY A 23 11.01 -25.06 4.38
CA GLY A 23 10.66 -23.83 5.05
C GLY A 23 11.08 -22.73 4.10
N VAL A 24 10.10 -22.17 3.42
CA VAL A 24 10.27 -20.89 2.73
C VAL A 24 10.92 -19.96 3.74
N ASP A 25 12.16 -19.55 3.49
CA ASP A 25 12.84 -18.59 4.36
C ASP A 25 12.18 -17.24 4.11
N ILE A 26 11.13 -16.99 4.89
CA ILE A 26 10.33 -15.78 4.86
C ILE A 26 11.23 -14.55 5.02
N PHE A 27 12.30 -14.66 5.82
CA PHE A 27 13.24 -13.57 6.03
C PHE A 27 14.15 -13.33 4.82
N ALA A 28 14.55 -14.38 4.10
CA ALA A 28 15.25 -14.23 2.82
C ALA A 28 14.35 -13.59 1.76
N LEU A 29 13.08 -14.01 1.66
CA LEU A 29 12.11 -13.41 0.73
C LEU A 29 11.81 -11.95 1.03
N LEU A 30 11.71 -11.57 2.30
CA LEU A 30 11.52 -10.18 2.75
C LEU A 30 12.75 -9.31 2.47
N ARG A 31 13.95 -9.88 2.53
CA ARG A 31 15.21 -9.18 2.26
C ARG A 31 15.42 -8.94 0.76
N ASP A 32 14.90 -9.82 -0.08
CA ASP A 32 14.94 -9.74 -1.54
C ASP A 32 13.72 -9.02 -2.14
N GLN A 33 12.79 -8.54 -1.29
CA GLN A 33 11.77 -7.60 -1.76
C GLN A 33 12.47 -6.30 -2.18
N PRO A 34 12.23 -5.80 -3.40
CA PRO A 34 12.66 -4.46 -3.75
C PRO A 34 12.11 -3.51 -2.68
N GLY A 35 13.00 -2.72 -2.06
CA GLY A 35 12.62 -1.76 -1.02
C GLY A 35 11.41 -0.94 -1.49
N PRO A 36 10.52 -0.52 -0.56
CA PRO A 36 9.15 -0.10 -0.85
C PRO A 36 9.15 0.78 -2.09
N GLN A 37 8.72 0.19 -3.21
CA GLN A 37 8.58 0.88 -4.47
C GLN A 37 7.62 2.00 -4.14
N ALA A 38 8.13 3.24 -4.05
CA ALA A 38 7.29 4.39 -3.75
C ALA A 38 6.18 4.36 -4.80
N ALA A 39 4.99 3.93 -4.40
CA ALA A 39 3.85 3.87 -5.29
C ALA A 39 3.73 5.28 -5.85
N GLN A 40 3.91 5.40 -7.17
CA GLN A 40 3.85 6.70 -7.80
C GLN A 40 2.51 7.34 -7.44
N VAL A 41 2.54 8.61 -7.06
CA VAL A 41 1.32 9.36 -6.82
C VAL A 41 0.49 9.32 -8.10
N THR A 42 -0.76 8.91 -8.00
CA THR A 42 -1.70 8.93 -9.13
C THR A 42 -2.01 10.38 -9.50
N ALA A 43 -2.43 10.65 -10.74
CA ALA A 43 -2.84 12.00 -11.16
C ALA A 43 -3.95 12.57 -10.25
N ALA A 44 -4.92 11.73 -9.86
CA ALA A 44 -5.96 12.11 -8.91
C ALA A 44 -5.38 12.45 -7.53
N GLY A 45 -4.40 11.67 -7.06
CA GLY A 45 -3.70 11.95 -5.80
C GLY A 45 -2.89 13.24 -5.85
N ALA A 46 -2.20 13.53 -6.97
CA ALA A 46 -1.49 14.79 -7.17
C ALA A 46 -2.46 15.98 -7.14
N ALA A 47 -3.59 15.87 -7.85
CA ALA A 47 -4.62 16.91 -7.87
C ALA A 47 -5.22 17.15 -6.48
N TRP A 48 -5.48 16.08 -5.71
CA TRP A 48 -5.95 16.17 -4.34
C TRP A 48 -4.95 16.92 -3.45
N LEU A 49 -3.66 16.56 -3.50
CA LEU A 49 -2.61 17.20 -2.71
C LEU A 49 -2.43 18.68 -3.10
N ALA A 50 -2.38 18.97 -4.40
CA ALA A 50 -2.25 20.34 -4.90
C ALA A 50 -3.43 21.23 -4.50
N GLY A 51 -4.61 20.65 -4.25
CA GLY A 51 -5.79 21.36 -3.77
C GLY A 51 -5.59 22.09 -2.43
N ALA A 52 -4.62 21.68 -1.61
CA ALA A 52 -4.27 22.38 -0.37
C ALA A 52 -3.44 23.65 -0.60
N ALA A 53 -2.79 23.78 -1.77
CA ALA A 53 -1.97 24.94 -2.09
C ALA A 53 -2.84 26.15 -2.49
N PRO A 54 -2.39 27.40 -2.25
CA PRO A 54 -3.11 28.60 -2.71
C PRO A 54 -3.32 28.67 -4.22
N TYR A 55 -2.43 28.03 -4.99
CA TYR A 55 -2.48 27.97 -6.45
C TYR A 55 -2.33 26.51 -6.94
N PRO A 56 -3.42 25.71 -6.90
CA PRO A 56 -3.34 24.27 -7.20
C PRO A 56 -2.84 23.96 -8.62
N ARG A 57 -3.30 24.70 -9.64
CA ARG A 57 -2.89 24.49 -11.04
C ARG A 57 -1.40 24.75 -11.25
N SER A 58 -0.88 25.84 -10.68
CA SER A 58 0.54 26.18 -10.77
C SER A 58 1.40 25.16 -10.02
N THR A 59 0.89 24.64 -8.89
CA THR A 59 1.56 23.59 -8.12
C THR A 59 1.69 22.30 -8.93
N LEU A 60 0.60 21.86 -9.59
CA LEU A 60 0.62 20.69 -10.47
C LEU A 60 1.60 20.85 -11.64
N ALA A 61 1.51 21.98 -12.35
CA ALA A 61 2.41 22.26 -13.47
C ALA A 61 3.89 22.21 -13.04
N HIS A 62 4.21 22.78 -11.87
CA HIS A 62 5.56 22.74 -11.33
C HIS A 62 6.06 21.31 -11.03
N TRP A 63 5.19 20.45 -10.49
CA TRP A 63 5.54 19.06 -10.21
C TRP A 63 5.69 18.24 -11.50
N GLU A 64 4.86 18.49 -12.51
CA GLU A 64 4.95 17.85 -13.83
C GLU A 64 6.26 18.22 -14.55
N GLU A 65 6.68 19.48 -14.45
CA GLU A 65 7.96 19.94 -14.99
C GLU A 65 9.17 19.33 -14.24
N ARG A 66 9.00 19.03 -12.94
CA ARG A 66 10.09 18.59 -12.06
C ARG A 66 9.69 17.41 -11.17
N PRO A 67 9.39 16.23 -11.75
CA PRO A 67 8.78 15.12 -11.01
C PRO A 67 9.70 14.48 -9.95
N LYS A 68 11.01 14.73 -10.04
CA LYS A 68 12.01 14.23 -9.08
C LYS A 68 12.42 15.28 -8.04
N ALA A 69 11.98 16.53 -8.20
CA ALA A 69 12.29 17.57 -7.23
C ALA A 69 11.37 17.41 -6.01
N PRO A 70 11.89 17.65 -4.78
CA PRO A 70 11.04 17.69 -3.60
C PRO A 70 10.04 18.85 -3.69
N GLY A 71 8.76 18.57 -3.43
CA GLY A 71 7.71 19.58 -3.30
C GLY A 71 7.39 19.86 -1.83
N VAL A 72 7.02 21.11 -1.52
CA VAL A 72 6.47 21.49 -0.21
C VAL A 72 4.95 21.64 -0.36
N LEU A 73 4.22 21.10 0.60
CA LEU A 73 2.76 21.15 0.66
C LEU A 73 2.32 21.74 2.01
N PRO A 74 1.36 22.68 2.02
CA PRO A 74 0.74 23.08 3.27
C PRO A 74 -0.09 21.91 3.83
N CYS A 75 0.11 21.62 5.11
CA CYS A 75 -0.68 20.67 5.90
C CYS A 75 -1.32 21.39 7.09
N GLY A 76 -2.39 20.82 7.65
CA GLY A 76 -3.12 21.36 8.81
C GLY A 76 -4.23 22.34 8.49
N SER A 77 -4.51 22.62 7.21
CA SER A 77 -5.63 23.47 6.77
C SER A 77 -6.67 22.68 5.98
N ALA A 78 -6.25 22.04 4.89
CA ALA A 78 -7.12 21.24 4.03
C ALA A 78 -7.02 19.74 4.32
N PHE A 79 -5.91 19.29 4.90
CA PHE A 79 -5.71 17.91 5.35
C PHE A 79 -4.62 17.86 6.42
N ASP A 80 -4.67 16.82 7.24
CA ASP A 80 -3.61 16.40 8.15
C ASP A 80 -2.89 15.15 7.64
N VAL A 81 -1.70 14.92 8.18
CA VAL A 81 -0.90 13.72 7.88
C VAL A 81 -0.73 12.91 9.15
N VAL A 82 -1.31 11.71 9.16
CA VAL A 82 -1.18 10.77 10.27
C VAL A 82 -0.06 9.78 9.97
N ASN A 83 0.94 9.73 10.85
CA ASN A 83 2.12 8.87 10.69
C ASN A 83 2.10 7.71 11.69
N VAL A 84 1.78 6.51 11.19
CA VAL A 84 1.57 5.32 12.04
C VAL A 84 2.46 4.16 11.61
N PRO A 85 2.82 3.24 12.53
CA PRO A 85 3.46 1.98 12.13
C PRO A 85 2.60 1.24 11.10
N ALA A 86 3.22 0.65 10.07
CA ALA A 86 2.49 0.05 8.95
C ALA A 86 1.50 -1.04 9.38
N LEU A 87 1.81 -1.79 10.46
CA LEU A 87 0.94 -2.81 11.04
C LEU A 87 -0.43 -2.26 11.46
N PHE A 88 -0.45 -1.06 12.04
CA PHE A 88 -1.69 -0.41 12.47
C PHE A 88 -2.32 0.42 11.36
N GLY A 89 -1.48 1.02 10.50
CA GLY A 89 -1.94 1.91 9.44
C GLY A 89 -2.93 1.28 8.47
N ARG A 90 -2.76 0.00 8.12
CA ARG A 90 -3.72 -0.68 7.25
C ARG A 90 -5.10 -0.77 7.89
N ARG A 91 -5.21 -1.13 9.17
CA ARG A 91 -6.50 -1.17 9.88
C ARG A 91 -7.13 0.22 9.98
N MET A 92 -6.32 1.24 10.24
CA MET A 92 -6.80 2.63 10.29
C MET A 92 -7.33 3.09 8.93
N LEU A 93 -6.64 2.74 7.83
CA LEU A 93 -7.11 3.04 6.48
C LEU A 93 -8.47 2.41 6.20
N GLU A 94 -8.63 1.11 6.45
CA GLU A 94 -9.92 0.42 6.27
C GLU A 94 -11.04 1.11 7.07
N GLN A 95 -10.75 1.53 8.31
CA GLN A 95 -11.72 2.23 9.15
C GLN A 95 -12.14 3.58 8.56
N LEU A 96 -11.17 4.38 8.07
CA LEU A 96 -11.44 5.68 7.45
C LEU A 96 -12.34 5.56 6.21
N TRP A 97 -12.19 4.49 5.43
CA TRP A 97 -13.00 4.23 4.24
C TRP A 97 -14.35 3.59 4.55
N ALA A 98 -14.45 2.80 5.61
CA ALA A 98 -15.70 2.15 6.00
C ALA A 98 -16.66 3.11 6.73
N GLU A 99 -16.13 3.98 7.59
CA GLU A 99 -16.94 4.78 8.53
C GLU A 99 -16.71 6.29 8.41
N GLY A 100 -15.66 6.72 7.73
CA GLY A 100 -15.31 8.13 7.55
C GLY A 100 -15.48 8.63 6.11
N PRO A 101 -15.03 9.86 5.82
CA PRO A 101 -15.01 10.40 4.47
C PRO A 101 -13.95 9.74 3.55
N GLY A 102 -13.28 8.69 4.03
CA GLY A 102 -12.14 8.06 3.37
C GLY A 102 -10.81 8.74 3.72
N SER A 103 -9.79 8.43 2.92
CA SER A 103 -8.49 9.09 2.97
C SER A 103 -8.12 9.64 1.60
N GLY A 104 -7.28 10.67 1.57
CA GLY A 104 -6.49 11.03 0.41
C GLY A 104 -5.40 9.99 0.11
N PRO A 105 -4.29 10.40 -0.55
CA PRO A 105 -3.17 9.52 -0.84
C PRO A 105 -2.61 8.84 0.41
N VAL A 106 -2.01 7.67 0.20
CA VAL A 106 -1.33 6.90 1.25
C VAL A 106 0.08 6.59 0.79
N ALA A 107 1.06 6.84 1.65
CA ALA A 107 2.46 6.55 1.37
C ALA A 107 3.06 5.62 2.42
N THR A 108 4.09 4.86 2.04
CA THR A 108 4.90 4.09 2.97
C THR A 108 6.33 4.61 2.99
N HIS A 109 6.86 4.84 4.19
CA HIS A 109 8.23 5.30 4.37
C HIS A 109 8.83 4.65 5.61
N ARG A 110 9.91 3.89 5.42
CA ARG A 110 10.69 3.26 6.52
C ARG A 110 9.82 2.47 7.51
N GLY A 111 8.94 1.61 7.00
CA GLY A 111 8.05 0.77 7.82
C GLY A 111 6.87 1.52 8.46
N ARG A 112 6.66 2.78 8.07
CA ARG A 112 5.54 3.60 8.51
C ARG A 112 4.60 3.90 7.35
N MET A 113 3.33 4.10 7.68
CA MET A 113 2.30 4.52 6.76
C MET A 113 1.92 5.98 7.06
N LEU A 114 1.93 6.80 6.02
CA LEU A 114 1.46 8.18 6.04
C LEU A 114 0.07 8.21 5.40
N LEU A 115 -0.93 8.56 6.20
CA LEU A 115 -2.32 8.69 5.77
C LEU A 115 -2.63 10.18 5.67
N PHE A 116 -3.05 10.64 4.48
CA PHE A 116 -3.45 12.02 4.26
C PHE A 116 -4.97 12.08 4.40
N ALA A 117 -5.48 12.78 5.40
CA ALA A 117 -6.91 12.80 5.75
C ALA A 117 -7.40 14.24 5.91
N ALA A 118 -8.59 14.54 5.38
CA ALA A 118 -9.24 15.83 5.43
C ALA A 118 -10.46 15.79 6.34
#